data_AF-R0E750-F1
#
_entry.id   AF-R0E750-F1
#
_cell.length_a   1.000
_cell.length_b   1.000
_cell.length_c   1.000
_cell.angle_alpha   90.00
_cell.angle_beta   90.00
_cell.angle_gamma   90.00
#
_symmetry.space_group_name_H-M   'P 1'
#
loop_
_entity.id
_entity.type
_entity.pdbx_description
1 polymer ?
#
loop_
_entity_poly.entity_id
_entity_poly.type
_entity_poly.pdbx_seq_one_letter_code
_entity_poly.pdbx_strand_id
1 'polypeptide(L)'
;MNRFTIQPTPLAGLVEISRKVIGDHRGYFTRFFCADELAAAGFDSPIAQINHSYSAKRGTVRGLHFQYPPHAEIKLVSCVRGRVFDVAVDLRAGSPTFLQWHALELSAERHNSLLVPRGFAHGFQALEDDCELLYLTSTPYAQAAEDGLNPTDSRLGHGGISWPLAITECSDRDRNHPPLTDAFAGITLRAQNPELQEQP
;
A
#
# COMPACT_ATOMS: atom_id res chain seq x y z
N MET A 1 -15.77 -22.30 0.24
CA MET A 1 -15.00 -22.08 -1.01
C MET A 1 -14.28 -20.76 -0.89
N ASN A 2 -12.96 -20.75 -1.06
CA ASN A 2 -12.13 -19.55 -0.91
C ASN A 2 -12.54 -18.47 -1.95
N ARG A 3 -12.69 -17.21 -1.54
CA ARG A 3 -13.02 -16.09 -2.45
C ARG A 3 -11.81 -15.23 -2.82
N PHE A 4 -10.66 -15.50 -2.25
CA PHE A 4 -9.42 -14.77 -2.51
C PHE A 4 -8.29 -15.72 -2.91
N THR A 5 -7.55 -15.36 -3.94
CA THR A 5 -6.23 -15.95 -4.21
C THR A 5 -5.18 -15.00 -3.66
N ILE A 6 -4.26 -15.52 -2.84
CA ILE A 6 -3.19 -14.75 -2.21
C ILE A 6 -1.88 -15.13 -2.93
N GLN A 7 -1.20 -14.14 -3.50
CA GLN A 7 0.08 -14.34 -4.18
C GLN A 7 1.18 -13.53 -3.47
N PRO A 8 2.18 -14.20 -2.87
CA PRO A 8 3.31 -13.51 -2.26
C PRO A 8 4.14 -12.73 -3.28
N THR A 9 4.69 -11.60 -2.84
CA THR A 9 5.70 -10.85 -3.59
C THR A 9 7.10 -11.15 -3.03
N PRO A 10 8.18 -10.67 -3.67
CA PRO A 10 9.52 -10.74 -3.10
C PRO A 10 9.69 -9.99 -1.77
N LEU A 11 8.79 -9.06 -1.42
CA LEU A 11 8.85 -8.31 -0.16
C LEU A 11 8.00 -9.00 0.90
N ALA A 12 8.62 -9.42 2.01
CA ALA A 12 7.97 -10.23 3.03
C ALA A 12 6.72 -9.53 3.62
N GLY A 13 5.57 -10.18 3.51
CA GLY A 13 4.27 -9.69 3.99
C GLY A 13 3.48 -8.83 3.00
N LEU A 14 4.12 -8.37 1.92
CA LEU A 14 3.44 -7.69 0.82
C LEU A 14 2.88 -8.75 -0.14
N VAL A 15 1.57 -8.73 -0.36
CA VAL A 15 0.89 -9.77 -1.15
C VAL A 15 -0.13 -9.17 -2.12
N GLU A 16 -0.24 -9.75 -3.31
CA GLU A 16 -1.35 -9.49 -4.22
C GLU A 16 -2.55 -10.35 -3.82
N ILE A 17 -3.73 -9.73 -3.82
CA ILE A 17 -5.01 -10.37 -3.53
C ILE A 17 -5.89 -10.30 -4.77
N SER A 18 -6.15 -11.44 -5.42
CA SER A 18 -7.12 -11.53 -6.51
C SER A 18 -8.48 -11.98 -5.98
N ARG A 19 -9.55 -11.27 -6.35
CA ARG A 19 -10.91 -11.60 -5.93
C ARG A 19 -11.57 -12.56 -6.91
N LYS A 20 -12.28 -13.57 -6.40
CA LYS A 20 -13.13 -14.43 -7.22
C LYS A 20 -14.38 -13.66 -7.68
N VAL A 21 -14.48 -13.44 -8.98
CA VAL A 21 -15.64 -12.82 -9.64
C VAL A 21 -16.73 -13.86 -9.88
N ILE A 22 -17.96 -13.53 -9.52
CA ILE A 22 -19.14 -14.33 -9.84
C ILE A 22 -20.10 -13.47 -10.64
N GLY A 23 -20.27 -13.80 -11.92
CA GLY A 23 -21.07 -13.02 -12.86
C GLY A 23 -22.35 -13.71 -13.30
N ASP A 24 -23.33 -12.90 -13.68
CA ASP A 24 -24.51 -13.29 -14.45
C ASP A 24 -24.89 -12.14 -15.41
N HIS A 25 -26.04 -12.25 -16.09
CA HIS A 25 -26.49 -11.26 -17.07
C HIS A 25 -26.70 -9.84 -16.51
N ARG A 26 -26.73 -9.66 -15.18
CA ARG A 26 -26.86 -8.35 -14.51
C ARG A 26 -25.51 -7.68 -14.25
N GLY A 27 -24.40 -8.41 -14.42
CA GLY A 27 -23.05 -7.95 -14.07
C GLY A 27 -22.33 -8.98 -13.21
N TYR A 28 -21.59 -8.53 -12.20
CA TYR A 28 -20.84 -9.42 -11.32
C TYR A 28 -20.86 -8.99 -9.86
N PHE A 29 -20.56 -9.96 -9.01
CA PHE A 29 -20.37 -9.81 -7.58
C PHE A 29 -18.97 -10.29 -7.20
N THR A 30 -18.25 -9.46 -6.45
CA THR A 30 -17.01 -9.86 -5.78
C THR A 30 -17.16 -9.64 -4.28
N ARG A 31 -16.56 -10.53 -3.50
CA ARG A 31 -16.32 -10.23 -2.09
C ARG A 31 -15.10 -9.32 -2.04
N PHE A 32 -15.31 -8.07 -1.66
CA PHE A 32 -14.24 -7.08 -1.62
C PHE A 32 -13.32 -7.29 -0.43
N PHE A 33 -13.91 -7.50 0.76
CA PHE A 33 -13.21 -7.72 2.02
C PHE A 33 -13.93 -8.79 2.84
N CYS A 34 -13.18 -9.56 3.60
CA CYS A 34 -13.68 -10.44 4.66
C CYS A 34 -12.56 -10.64 5.68
N ALA A 35 -12.83 -10.26 6.93
CA ALA A 35 -11.84 -10.31 8.00
C ALA A 35 -11.27 -11.72 8.16
N ASP A 36 -12.12 -12.74 8.22
CA ASP A 36 -11.68 -14.12 8.43
C ASP A 36 -10.79 -14.65 7.29
N GLU A 37 -11.15 -14.37 6.03
CA GLU A 37 -10.39 -14.88 4.87
C GLU A 37 -9.11 -14.08 4.61
N LEU A 38 -9.09 -12.78 4.92
CA LEU A 38 -7.92 -11.91 4.72
C LEU A 38 -6.98 -11.86 5.92
N ALA A 39 -7.39 -12.34 7.09
CA ALA A 39 -6.51 -12.51 8.25
C ALA A 39 -5.30 -13.39 7.90
N ALA A 40 -5.52 -14.47 7.15
CA ALA A 40 -4.45 -15.36 6.68
C ALA A 40 -3.49 -14.69 5.69
N ALA A 41 -3.90 -13.61 5.02
CA ALA A 41 -3.06 -12.81 4.15
C ALA A 41 -2.24 -11.75 4.92
N GLY A 42 -2.61 -11.48 6.18
CA GLY A 42 -1.98 -10.46 7.02
C GLY A 42 -2.88 -9.26 7.36
N PHE A 43 -4.15 -9.24 6.95
CA PHE A 43 -5.11 -8.23 7.44
C PHE A 43 -5.76 -8.71 8.74
N ASP A 44 -5.04 -8.58 9.84
CA ASP A 44 -5.36 -9.17 11.15
C ASP A 44 -6.07 -8.21 12.13
N SER A 45 -6.55 -7.06 11.63
CA SER A 45 -7.07 -5.96 12.43
C SER A 45 -8.44 -5.51 11.89
N PRO A 46 -9.27 -4.81 12.69
CA PRO A 46 -10.47 -4.15 12.17
C PRO A 46 -10.11 -3.12 11.08
N ILE A 47 -11.04 -2.87 10.15
CA ILE A 47 -10.94 -1.70 9.28
C ILE A 47 -11.27 -0.48 10.14
N ALA A 48 -10.28 0.37 10.35
CA ALA A 48 -10.45 1.60 11.13
C ALA A 48 -10.89 2.78 10.24
N GLN A 49 -10.46 2.79 8.98
CA GLN A 49 -10.78 3.86 8.04
C GLN A 49 -10.79 3.35 6.60
N ILE A 50 -11.71 3.89 5.80
CA ILE A 50 -11.77 3.65 4.35
C ILE A 50 -11.58 5.00 3.65
N ASN A 51 -10.63 5.06 2.73
CA ASN A 51 -10.40 6.21 1.89
C ASN A 51 -10.79 5.90 0.45
N HIS A 52 -11.22 6.92 -0.27
CA HIS A 52 -11.47 6.88 -1.71
C HIS A 52 -10.71 8.03 -2.35
N SER A 53 -9.95 7.74 -3.40
CA SER A 53 -9.24 8.77 -4.15
C SER A 53 -9.58 8.69 -5.63
N TYR A 54 -9.67 9.85 -6.26
CA TYR A 54 -9.82 10.01 -7.70
C TYR A 54 -8.59 10.73 -8.27
N SER A 55 -8.02 10.21 -9.35
CA SER A 55 -6.93 10.82 -10.09
C SER A 55 -7.36 11.04 -11.53
N ALA A 56 -7.60 12.31 -11.88
CA ALA A 56 -8.18 12.69 -13.15
C ALA A 56 -7.27 12.39 -14.36
N LYS A 57 -5.95 12.57 -14.20
CA LYS A 57 -5.00 12.51 -15.31
C LYS A 57 -4.10 11.30 -15.25
N ARG A 58 -3.91 10.65 -16.40
CA ARG A 58 -2.86 9.68 -16.65
C ARG A 58 -1.48 10.26 -16.34
N GLY A 59 -0.64 9.47 -15.69
CA GLY A 59 0.70 9.86 -15.22
C GLY A 59 0.71 10.55 -13.86
N THR A 60 -0.45 10.75 -13.22
CA THR A 60 -0.52 11.26 -11.83
C THR A 60 0.16 10.29 -10.88
N VAL A 61 1.10 10.78 -10.07
CA VAL A 61 1.70 10.05 -8.96
C VAL A 61 1.21 10.61 -7.62
N ARG A 62 0.80 9.71 -6.74
CA ARG A 62 0.51 10.01 -5.32
C ARG A 62 1.38 9.16 -4.44
N GLY A 63 1.94 9.75 -3.39
CA GLY A 63 2.83 9.05 -2.47
C GLY A 63 4.31 9.39 -2.65
N LEU A 64 5.21 8.70 -1.93
CA LEU A 64 4.91 7.52 -1.11
C LEU A 64 4.56 7.89 0.33
N HIS A 65 3.51 7.28 0.91
CA HIS A 65 2.99 7.63 2.24
C HIS A 65 3.01 6.46 3.22
N PHE A 66 3.35 6.76 4.47
CA PHE A 66 3.32 5.83 5.59
C PHE A 66 3.00 6.54 6.91
N GLN A 67 2.74 5.76 7.97
CA GLN A 67 2.64 6.28 9.34
C GLN A 67 3.66 5.57 10.24
N TYR A 68 4.34 6.32 11.10
CA TYR A 68 5.20 5.77 12.14
C TYR A 68 4.36 5.07 13.24
N PRO A 69 4.93 4.07 13.93
CA PRO A 69 4.37 3.55 15.18
C PRO A 69 4.12 4.68 16.21
N PRO A 70 3.06 4.58 17.03
CA PRO A 70 2.13 3.45 17.16
C PRO A 70 1.04 3.40 16.08
N HIS A 71 1.07 4.31 15.09
CA HIS A 71 0.03 4.46 14.07
C HIS A 71 0.32 3.71 12.76
N ALA A 72 1.38 2.90 12.70
CA ALA A 72 1.69 2.07 11.55
C ALA A 72 0.48 1.20 11.15
N GLU A 73 0.20 1.14 9.86
CA GLU A 73 -1.05 0.62 9.32
C GLU A 73 -0.84 -0.50 8.30
N ILE A 74 -1.80 -1.39 8.21
CA ILE A 74 -2.00 -2.27 7.07
C ILE A 74 -2.94 -1.54 6.10
N LYS A 75 -2.64 -1.59 4.80
CA LYS A 75 -3.52 -1.07 3.74
C LYS A 75 -3.91 -2.21 2.81
N LEU A 76 -5.21 -2.39 2.56
CA LEU A 76 -5.69 -3.13 1.39
C LEU A 76 -6.09 -2.09 0.34
N VAL A 77 -5.31 -2.00 -0.72
CA VAL A 77 -5.45 -1.00 -1.78
C VAL A 77 -6.01 -1.67 -3.03
N SER A 78 -7.09 -1.12 -3.61
CA SER A 78 -7.68 -1.65 -4.83
C SER A 78 -8.03 -0.53 -5.79
N CYS A 79 -7.75 -0.74 -7.07
CA CYS A 79 -8.29 0.09 -8.14
C CYS A 79 -9.73 -0.37 -8.46
N VAL A 80 -10.69 0.54 -8.37
CA VAL A 80 -12.12 0.28 -8.65
C VAL A 80 -12.58 0.88 -9.97
N ARG A 81 -11.79 1.79 -10.55
CA ARG A 81 -11.97 2.32 -11.90
C ARG A 81 -10.61 2.62 -12.52
N GLY A 82 -10.43 2.23 -13.79
CA GLY A 82 -9.18 2.43 -14.52
C GLY A 82 -8.07 1.45 -14.11
N ARG A 83 -6.82 1.87 -14.31
CA ARG A 83 -5.61 1.06 -14.05
C ARG A 83 -4.51 1.92 -13.42
N VAL A 84 -3.83 1.37 -12.42
CA VAL A 84 -2.72 2.04 -11.74
C VAL A 84 -1.53 1.10 -11.59
N PHE A 85 -0.33 1.67 -11.63
CA PHE A 85 0.89 1.01 -11.21
C PHE A 85 1.08 1.29 -9.72
N ASP A 86 0.71 0.33 -8.88
CA ASP A 86 0.70 0.45 -7.42
C ASP A 86 2.05 -0.03 -6.86
N VAL A 87 2.65 0.78 -5.99
CA VAL A 87 4.02 0.60 -5.50
C VAL A 87 4.02 0.56 -3.97
N ALA A 88 4.74 -0.39 -3.41
CA ALA A 88 5.05 -0.43 -1.98
C ALA A 88 6.57 -0.53 -1.76
N VAL A 89 7.07 0.19 -0.75
CA VAL A 89 8.48 0.23 -0.36
C VAL A 89 8.62 -0.27 1.06
N ASP A 90 9.53 -1.22 1.27
CA ASP A 90 9.82 -1.74 2.60
C ASP A 90 10.68 -0.76 3.40
N LEU A 91 10.11 -0.15 4.44
CA LEU A 91 10.83 0.78 5.32
C LEU A 91 11.25 0.13 6.63
N ARG A 92 11.05 -1.17 6.83
CA ARG A 92 11.31 -1.80 8.12
C ARG A 92 12.81 -1.85 8.41
N ALA A 93 13.19 -1.31 9.57
CA ALA A 93 14.57 -1.37 10.04
C ALA A 93 15.02 -2.84 10.17
N GLY A 94 16.20 -3.15 9.62
CA GLY A 94 16.77 -4.51 9.63
C GLY A 94 16.11 -5.51 8.67
N SER A 95 15.15 -5.09 7.83
CA SER A 95 14.61 -5.95 6.78
C SER A 95 15.69 -6.31 5.75
N PRO A 96 15.76 -7.57 5.27
CA PRO A 96 16.66 -7.95 4.18
C PRO A 96 16.31 -7.25 2.86
N THR A 97 15.10 -6.71 2.75
CA THR A 97 14.61 -5.96 1.58
C THR A 97 14.42 -4.47 1.88
N PHE A 98 15.11 -3.94 2.89
CA PHE A 98 15.04 -2.53 3.27
C PHE A 98 15.31 -1.60 2.07
N LEU A 99 14.43 -0.59 1.90
CA LEU A 99 14.38 0.36 0.77
C LEU A 99 14.17 -0.27 -0.61
N GLN A 100 13.96 -1.58 -0.71
CA GLN A 100 13.50 -2.19 -1.95
C GLN A 100 12.00 -1.93 -2.12
N TRP A 101 11.60 -1.85 -3.38
CA TRP A 101 10.21 -1.65 -3.76
C TRP A 101 9.72 -2.80 -4.63
N HIS A 102 8.43 -3.03 -4.57
CA HIS A 102 7.72 -3.91 -5.48
C HIS A 102 6.50 -3.19 -6.01
N ALA A 103 6.12 -3.51 -7.23
CA ALA A 103 4.98 -2.88 -7.88
C ALA A 103 4.22 -3.88 -8.74
N LEU A 104 2.92 -3.64 -8.87
CA LEU A 104 2.05 -4.39 -9.76
C LEU A 104 0.93 -3.50 -10.30
N GLU A 105 0.30 -3.93 -11.38
CA GLU A 105 -0.85 -3.23 -11.93
C GLU A 105 -2.11 -3.61 -11.14
N LEU A 106 -2.78 -2.63 -10.54
CA LEU A 106 -4.13 -2.77 -10.01
C LEU A 106 -5.15 -2.23 -11.01
N SER A 107 -6.21 -2.99 -11.28
CA SER A 107 -7.26 -2.51 -12.18
C SER A 107 -8.66 -2.99 -11.81
N ALA A 108 -9.64 -2.21 -12.26
CA ALA A 108 -11.05 -2.58 -12.18
C ALA A 108 -11.35 -3.89 -12.92
N GLU A 109 -10.62 -4.20 -14.00
CA GLU A 109 -10.76 -5.42 -14.79
C GLU A 109 -10.14 -6.65 -14.11
N ARG A 110 -8.95 -6.52 -13.51
CA ARG A 110 -8.27 -7.65 -12.84
C ARG A 110 -8.89 -8.00 -11.51
N HIS A 111 -9.67 -7.08 -10.92
CA HIS A 111 -10.24 -7.23 -9.58
C HIS A 111 -9.21 -7.65 -8.52
N ASN A 112 -7.99 -7.13 -8.63
CA ASN A 112 -6.92 -7.38 -7.69
C ASN A 112 -6.77 -6.22 -6.68
N SER A 113 -5.99 -6.47 -5.64
CA SER A 113 -5.64 -5.53 -4.58
C SER A 113 -4.21 -5.78 -4.13
N LEU A 114 -3.53 -4.76 -3.63
CA LEU A 114 -2.26 -4.90 -2.93
C LEU A 114 -2.51 -4.80 -1.43
N LEU A 115 -2.13 -5.84 -0.68
CA LEU A 115 -2.14 -5.80 0.77
C LEU A 115 -0.75 -5.38 1.25
N VAL A 116 -0.65 -4.13 1.69
CA VAL A 116 0.58 -3.48 2.18
C VAL A 116 0.63 -3.63 3.70
N PRO A 117 1.64 -4.32 4.27
CA PRO A 117 1.74 -4.52 5.71
C PRO A 117 2.31 -3.27 6.41
N ARG A 118 2.27 -3.28 7.75
CA ARG A 118 2.87 -2.22 8.58
C ARG A 118 4.35 -2.03 8.26
N GLY A 119 4.80 -0.78 8.34
CA GLY A 119 6.20 -0.41 8.11
C GLY A 119 6.59 -0.30 6.64
N PHE A 120 5.63 -0.21 5.73
CA PHE A 120 5.86 0.09 4.31
C PHE A 120 5.34 1.50 3.98
N ALA A 121 5.97 2.12 2.98
CA ALA A 121 5.38 3.25 2.27
C ALA A 121 4.63 2.77 1.04
N HIS A 122 3.55 3.47 0.70
CA HIS A 122 2.67 3.14 -0.42
C HIS A 122 2.44 4.35 -1.33
N GLY A 123 2.37 4.12 -2.63
CA GLY A 123 1.93 5.10 -3.60
C GLY A 123 1.61 4.45 -4.93
N PHE A 124 1.19 5.23 -5.92
CA PHE A 124 0.85 4.69 -7.24
C PHE A 124 1.03 5.72 -8.35
N GLN A 125 1.08 5.24 -9.59
CA GLN A 125 0.93 6.04 -10.80
C GLN A 125 -0.35 5.66 -11.55
N ALA A 126 -1.19 6.65 -11.88
CA ALA A 126 -2.34 6.45 -12.76
C ALA A 126 -1.87 6.10 -14.18
N LEU A 127 -2.29 4.95 -14.71
CA LEU A 127 -1.93 4.50 -16.07
C LEU A 127 -2.93 4.96 -17.13
N GLU A 128 -4.09 5.43 -16.68
CA GLU A 128 -5.22 5.92 -17.46
C GLU A 128 -5.77 7.19 -16.80
N ASP A 129 -6.60 7.92 -17.53
CA ASP A 129 -7.40 9.00 -16.95
C ASP A 129 -8.50 8.40 -16.05
N ASP A 130 -9.04 9.23 -15.16
CA ASP A 130 -10.16 8.88 -14.28
C ASP A 130 -9.97 7.60 -13.44
N CYS A 131 -8.78 7.42 -12.84
CA CYS A 131 -8.52 6.30 -11.95
C CYS A 131 -9.11 6.52 -10.56
N GLU A 132 -9.78 5.51 -10.01
CA GLU A 132 -10.33 5.53 -8.65
C GLU A 132 -9.78 4.37 -7.81
N LEU A 133 -9.34 4.69 -6.60
CA LEU A 133 -8.76 3.72 -5.66
C LEU A 133 -9.53 3.74 -4.34
N LEU A 134 -9.71 2.57 -3.75
CA LEU A 134 -10.13 2.37 -2.37
C LEU A 134 -8.95 1.91 -1.52
N TYR A 135 -8.90 2.42 -0.29
CA TYR A 135 -7.90 2.04 0.70
C TYR A 135 -8.64 1.64 1.97
N LEU A 136 -8.57 0.38 2.35
CA LEU A 136 -9.05 -0.10 3.64
C LEU A 136 -7.85 -0.16 4.57
N THR A 137 -7.90 0.58 5.68
CA THR A 137 -6.73 0.78 6.56
C THR A 137 -7.02 0.26 7.98
N SER A 138 -6.01 -0.35 8.62
CA SER A 138 -6.15 -0.92 9.97
C SER A 138 -6.10 0.13 11.09
N THR A 139 -5.66 1.35 10.78
CA THR A 139 -5.40 2.40 11.76
C THR A 139 -5.94 3.72 11.23
N PRO A 140 -6.58 4.57 12.06
CA PRO A 140 -7.01 5.89 11.62
C PRO A 140 -5.83 6.75 11.18
N TYR A 141 -6.12 7.73 10.34
CA TYR A 141 -5.16 8.77 9.99
C TYR A 141 -4.68 9.52 11.24
N ALA A 142 -3.35 9.65 11.37
CA ALA A 142 -2.72 10.40 12.44
C ALA A 142 -1.68 11.37 11.87
N GLN A 143 -2.06 12.64 11.70
CA GLN A 143 -1.21 13.67 11.09
C GLN A 143 0.18 13.76 11.73
N ALA A 144 0.28 13.61 13.06
CA ALA A 144 1.55 13.68 13.78
C ALA A 144 2.49 12.48 13.53
N ALA A 145 1.95 11.37 13.00
CA ALA A 145 2.71 10.16 12.69
C ALA A 145 2.85 9.92 11.19
N GLU A 146 2.11 10.64 10.35
CA GLU A 146 2.20 10.56 8.90
C GLU A 146 3.53 11.15 8.41
N ASP A 147 4.15 10.44 7.48
CA ASP A 147 5.32 10.91 6.76
C ASP A 147 5.31 10.32 5.33
N GLY A 148 6.28 10.74 4.51
CA GLY A 148 6.37 10.30 3.14
C GLY A 148 7.78 10.32 2.58
N LEU A 149 7.93 9.67 1.44
CA LEU A 149 9.16 9.65 0.66
C LEU A 149 8.93 10.37 -0.66
N ASN A 150 9.97 11.03 -1.15
CA ASN A 150 9.95 11.59 -2.48
C ASN A 150 9.80 10.46 -3.52
N PRO A 151 8.78 10.49 -4.40
CA PRO A 151 8.56 9.41 -5.36
C PRO A 151 9.65 9.31 -6.42
N THR A 152 10.53 10.31 -6.53
CA THR A 152 11.67 10.34 -7.46
C THR A 152 13.03 10.14 -6.78
N ASP A 153 13.03 9.73 -5.51
CA ASP A 153 14.25 9.49 -4.76
C ASP A 153 15.05 8.31 -5.35
N SER A 154 16.33 8.55 -5.66
CA SER A 154 17.22 7.57 -6.29
C SER A 154 17.71 6.46 -5.36
N ARG A 155 17.49 6.58 -4.04
CA ARG A 155 17.80 5.53 -3.06
C ARG A 155 16.72 4.46 -2.95
N LEU A 156 15.54 4.69 -3.55
CA LEU A 156 14.43 3.73 -3.53
C LEU A 156 14.65 2.64 -4.57
N GLY A 157 15.00 1.43 -4.15
CA GLY A 157 15.59 0.44 -5.04
C GLY A 157 16.92 0.96 -5.60
N HIS A 158 17.75 0.08 -6.17
CA HIS A 158 19.09 0.45 -6.66
C HIS A 158 19.05 1.39 -7.90
N GLY A 159 18.57 2.63 -7.75
CA GLY A 159 18.43 3.62 -8.82
C GLY A 159 17.09 4.37 -8.90
N GLY A 160 16.18 4.21 -7.92
CA GLY A 160 14.87 4.85 -7.92
C GLY A 160 13.74 3.92 -8.41
N ILE A 161 12.49 4.38 -8.23
CA ILE A 161 11.31 3.65 -8.71
C ILE A 161 11.21 3.81 -10.22
N SER A 162 11.08 2.67 -10.92
CA SER A 162 10.87 2.65 -12.36
C SER A 162 9.40 2.88 -12.70
N TRP A 163 8.95 4.13 -12.56
CA TRP A 163 7.60 4.53 -12.97
C TRP A 163 7.40 4.26 -14.47
N PRO A 164 6.34 3.55 -14.88
CA PRO A 164 6.16 3.15 -16.28
C PRO A 164 5.87 4.32 -17.22
N LEU A 165 5.40 5.46 -16.70
CA LEU A 165 5.11 6.67 -17.46
C LEU A 165 5.88 7.87 -16.90
N ALA A 166 6.03 8.92 -17.72
CA ALA A 166 6.42 10.22 -17.22
C ALA A 166 5.41 10.71 -16.16
N ILE A 167 5.93 11.26 -15.06
CA ILE A 167 5.09 11.86 -14.01
C ILE A 167 4.54 13.18 -14.54
N THR A 168 3.22 13.22 -14.78
CA THR A 168 2.53 14.41 -15.30
C THR A 168 1.98 15.28 -14.19
N GLU A 169 1.55 14.66 -13.11
CA GLU A 169 0.99 15.32 -11.92
C GLU A 169 1.58 14.68 -10.67
N CYS A 170 1.86 15.51 -9.67
CA CYS A 170 2.28 15.09 -8.34
C CYS A 170 1.91 16.23 -7.38
N SER A 171 1.69 15.97 -6.09
CA SER A 171 1.41 17.07 -5.16
C SER A 171 2.69 17.84 -4.83
N ASP A 172 2.58 19.10 -4.43
CA ASP A 172 3.74 19.85 -3.92
C ASP A 172 4.33 19.19 -2.69
N ARG A 173 3.48 18.60 -1.84
CA ARG A 173 3.91 17.84 -0.67
C ARG A 173 4.79 16.65 -1.09
N ASP A 174 4.30 15.82 -2.00
CA ASP A 174 4.98 14.60 -2.45
C ASP A 174 6.32 14.92 -3.13
N ARG A 175 6.34 15.95 -4.00
CA ARG A 175 7.55 16.40 -4.69
C ARG A 175 8.62 16.97 -3.75
N ASN A 176 8.21 17.55 -2.62
CA ASN A 176 9.10 18.26 -1.72
C ASN A 176 9.50 17.45 -0.48
N HIS A 177 9.12 16.17 -0.39
CA HIS A 177 9.72 15.30 0.61
C HIS A 177 11.26 15.28 0.41
N PRO A 178 12.03 15.41 1.51
CA PRO A 178 13.48 15.46 1.42
C PRO A 178 14.03 14.13 0.90
N PRO A 179 15.17 14.16 0.19
CA PRO A 179 15.81 12.93 -0.22
C PRO A 179 16.26 12.13 1.01
N LEU A 180 16.14 10.82 0.90
CA LEU A 180 16.69 9.88 1.86
C LEU A 180 18.20 10.07 1.96
N THR A 181 18.69 9.90 3.18
CA THR A 181 20.13 9.93 3.49
C THR A 181 20.48 8.67 4.27
N ASP A 182 21.77 8.44 4.50
CA ASP A 182 22.23 7.33 5.34
C ASP A 182 21.74 7.43 6.80
N ALA A 183 21.21 8.59 7.21
CA ALA A 183 20.58 8.77 8.52
C ALA A 183 19.22 8.06 8.64
N PHE A 184 18.54 7.74 7.52
CA PHE A 184 17.27 7.01 7.58
C PHE A 184 17.54 5.51 7.81
N ALA A 185 17.44 5.10 9.07
CA ALA A 185 17.67 3.71 9.49
C ALA A 185 16.42 2.81 9.39
N GLY A 186 15.30 3.35 8.91
CA GLY A 186 14.03 2.64 8.80
C GLY A 186 13.13 2.71 10.03
N ILE A 187 11.97 2.08 9.92
CA ILE A 187 10.89 2.05 10.89
C ILE A 187 11.05 0.82 11.77
N THR A 188 11.17 1.03 13.08
CA THR A 188 11.12 -0.07 14.07
C THR A 188 9.67 -0.29 14.51
N LEU A 189 9.08 -1.38 14.05
CA LEU A 189 7.76 -1.82 14.50
C LEU A 189 7.91 -2.46 15.89
N ARG A 190 7.87 -1.68 16.96
CA ARG A 190 7.76 -2.28 18.31
C ARG A 190 6.36 -2.87 18.49
N ALA A 191 6.28 -4.04 19.12
CA ALA A 191 5.01 -4.61 19.54
C ALA A 191 4.28 -3.63 20.47
N GLN A 192 2.96 -3.51 20.32
CA GLN A 192 2.13 -2.89 21.35
C GLN A 192 2.16 -3.84 22.57
N ASN A 193 2.72 -3.33 23.68
CA ASN A 193 2.89 -3.90 25.04
C ASN A 193 4.01 -4.92 25.31
N PRO A 194 5.05 -4.52 26.08
CA PRO A 194 5.84 -5.41 26.93
C PRO A 194 5.15 -5.73 28.29
N GLU A 195 4.07 -5.04 28.66
CA GLU A 195 3.50 -5.07 30.03
C GLU A 195 2.57 -6.26 30.36
N LEU A 196 2.67 -7.39 29.65
CA LEU A 196 2.00 -8.65 30.05
C LEU A 196 2.98 -9.75 30.49
N GLN A 197 4.25 -9.41 30.75
CA GLN A 197 5.24 -10.37 31.26
C GLN A 197 5.66 -10.20 32.73
N GLU A 198 5.02 -9.30 33.49
CA GLU A 198 5.19 -9.29 34.95
C GLU A 198 3.84 -9.20 35.66
N GLN A 199 3.25 -10.37 35.92
CA GLN A 199 2.52 -10.59 37.16
C GLN A 199 3.16 -11.79 37.86
N PRO A 200 3.60 -11.65 39.13
CA PRO A 200 4.07 -12.77 39.93
C PRO A 200 2.95 -13.75 40.27
#